data_AF-A0A9P4H969-F1
#
_entry.id   AF-A0A9P4H969-F1
#
_cell.length_a   1.000
_cell.length_b   1.000
_cell.length_c   1.000
_cell.angle_alpha   90.00
_cell.angle_beta   90.00
_cell.angle_gamma   90.00
#
_symmetry.space_group_name_H-M   'P 1'
#
loop_
_entity.id
_entity.type
_entity.pdbx_description
1 polymer ?
#
loop_
_entity_poly.entity_id
_entity_poly.type
_entity_poly.pdbx_seq_one_letter_code
_entity_poly.pdbx_strand_id
1 'polypeptide(L)'
;MSDSSDSDARASSLLEHEENCPHHDDARNGLCYALTYSKNLCKCRAKITEPGYLPVCKTHSVTRSGYWQTTTLRAGKCQAIEDCGNICNRLSKDQPPFHLCLKHQRGSDTLPCHLLRLPTELRLMVFRYLFPDKINPYTSKVNGGILHVNSQIYQEASSVLYDEHCFEVTVNDNSIHLQGKHWTREPNTRNKADSYTVGAMLCQPGAARIRKLDISIMIGGKSRAPKCIGSRGITHEDYNLYIYRDSVRKLVELLTESSPSESLAALKTLTVMPSISLGHRWTYDEAAVALFFVLEPLQALHGVQQLQTRKIYTKLRQQWLDALKDAEMVPFVKQRFPADTSRSGYRKIETFTQLIHLQSTAPIRSWMSNVFHNLERPLHLARVAYENHDDVAIASIHEAIKLRWINAHRQQQQSLRTVADSINTMFEDDTHEEAEDEGDGRLTPRELFPDAFEFEAIEPLKQPYTASQTNMWTELKVEDTTPKRGEPGVTVQDRGMWRIIRKGGKEWVRLMTPAEVRRIQAEKAAKSQA
;
A
#
# COMPACT_ATOMS: atom_id res chain seq x y z
N MET A 1 -27.27 27.44 40.88
CA MET A 1 -26.86 27.72 42.27
C MET A 1 -27.38 26.61 43.14
N SER A 2 -26.52 25.64 43.46
CA SER A 2 -26.59 24.68 44.57
C SER A 2 -25.59 23.55 44.27
N ASP A 3 -24.30 23.78 44.54
CA ASP A 3 -23.25 22.76 44.46
C ASP A 3 -22.05 23.25 45.28
N SER A 4 -22.01 22.94 46.56
CA SER A 4 -20.82 23.20 47.40
C SER A 4 -20.69 22.30 48.63
N SER A 5 -21.23 21.07 48.62
CA SER A 5 -21.13 20.15 49.77
C SER A 5 -20.51 18.77 49.49
N ASP A 6 -20.18 18.43 48.23
CA ASP A 6 -19.63 17.10 47.89
C ASP A 6 -18.09 17.03 47.87
N SER A 7 -17.39 18.14 48.06
CA SER A 7 -15.92 18.17 48.06
C SER A 7 -15.31 17.54 49.32
N ASP A 8 -15.98 17.68 50.47
CA ASP A 8 -15.39 17.30 51.77
C ASP A 8 -15.52 15.79 52.04
N ALA A 9 -16.60 15.15 51.58
CA ALA A 9 -16.78 13.70 51.71
C ALA A 9 -15.76 12.89 50.89
N ARG A 10 -15.31 13.42 49.74
CA ARG A 10 -14.28 12.79 48.90
C ARG A 10 -12.87 12.92 49.47
N ALA A 11 -12.57 13.98 50.21
CA ALA A 11 -11.24 14.22 50.78
C ALA A 11 -10.94 13.24 51.93
N SER A 12 -11.92 12.93 52.78
CA SER A 12 -11.76 11.96 53.87
C SER A 12 -11.53 10.52 53.37
N SER A 13 -12.23 10.12 52.30
CA SER A 13 -12.07 8.78 51.70
C SER A 13 -10.69 8.54 51.06
N LEU A 14 -10.03 9.59 50.55
CA LEU A 14 -8.71 9.47 49.92
C LEU A 14 -7.59 9.23 50.93
N LEU A 15 -7.67 9.87 52.11
CA LEU A 15 -6.69 9.68 53.18
C LEU A 15 -6.79 8.27 53.79
N GLU A 16 -8.01 7.78 54.02
CA GLU A 16 -8.24 6.42 54.52
C GLU A 16 -7.77 5.34 53.52
N HIS A 17 -7.88 5.61 52.21
CA HIS A 17 -7.35 4.70 51.20
C HIS A 17 -5.82 4.69 51.18
N GLU A 18 -5.18 5.86 51.25
CA GLU A 18 -3.72 5.98 51.19
C GLU A 18 -3.03 5.22 52.33
N GLU A 19 -3.64 5.19 53.52
CA GLU A 19 -3.11 4.46 54.69
C GLU A 19 -3.30 2.94 54.63
N ASN A 20 -4.31 2.45 53.89
CA ASN A 20 -4.68 1.03 53.88
C ASN A 20 -4.38 0.31 52.56
N CYS A 21 -3.93 1.02 51.53
CA CYS A 21 -3.68 0.45 50.22
C CYS A 21 -2.18 0.13 50.01
N PRO A 22 -1.81 -1.13 49.75
CA PRO A 22 -0.40 -1.54 49.61
C PRO A 22 0.31 -0.88 48.42
N HIS A 23 -0.46 -0.33 47.46
CA HIS A 23 0.12 0.39 46.32
C HIS A 23 0.72 1.74 46.70
N HIS A 24 0.36 2.31 47.85
CA HIS A 24 0.85 3.61 48.32
C HIS A 24 1.99 3.52 49.33
N ASP A 25 2.40 2.31 49.74
CA ASP A 25 3.55 2.11 50.63
C ASP A 25 4.83 2.67 50.01
N ASP A 26 5.27 3.81 50.55
CA ASP A 26 6.55 4.40 50.21
C ASP A 26 7.63 3.85 51.14
N ALA A 27 8.44 2.93 50.62
CA ALA A 27 9.62 2.40 51.31
C ALA A 27 10.61 3.51 51.76
N ARG A 28 10.47 4.74 51.21
CA ARG A 28 11.27 5.90 51.60
C ARG A 28 10.55 6.88 52.53
N ASN A 29 9.37 6.56 53.01
CA ASN A 29 8.68 7.41 53.98
C ASN A 29 9.58 7.63 55.22
N GLY A 30 9.84 8.89 55.56
CA GLY A 30 10.76 9.27 56.65
C GLY A 30 12.26 9.11 56.37
N LEU A 31 12.70 8.85 55.13
CA LEU A 31 14.11 8.84 54.73
C LEU A 31 14.57 10.14 54.05
N CYS A 32 15.86 10.39 54.07
CA CYS A 32 16.48 11.56 53.46
C CYS A 32 16.51 11.49 51.93
N TYR A 33 15.95 12.48 51.23
CA TYR A 33 15.90 12.53 49.76
C TYR A 33 17.19 13.05 49.10
N ALA A 34 18.19 13.47 49.85
CA ALA A 34 19.47 13.93 49.31
C ALA A 34 20.33 12.76 48.79
N LEU A 35 21.22 13.06 47.84
CA LEU A 35 22.24 12.14 47.36
C LEU A 35 23.50 12.26 48.23
N THR A 36 24.14 11.14 48.51
CA THR A 36 25.48 11.09 49.09
C THR A 36 26.53 11.49 48.05
N TYR A 37 27.79 11.67 48.46
CA TYR A 37 28.91 11.93 47.53
C TYR A 37 29.07 10.86 46.45
N SER A 38 28.67 9.61 46.72
CA SER A 38 28.67 8.51 45.75
C SER A 38 27.44 8.51 44.81
N LYS A 39 26.67 9.60 44.76
CA LYS A 39 25.43 9.76 43.97
C LYS A 39 24.35 8.71 44.30
N ASN A 40 24.41 8.12 45.50
CA ASN A 40 23.39 7.21 45.99
C ASN A 40 22.42 7.94 46.91
N LEU A 41 21.18 7.47 46.98
CA LEU A 41 20.19 8.06 47.88
C LEU A 41 20.57 7.83 49.35
N CYS A 42 20.45 8.88 50.17
CA CYS A 42 20.75 8.80 51.59
C CYS A 42 19.79 7.85 52.33
N LYS A 43 20.36 7.00 53.19
CA LYS A 43 19.61 6.04 54.04
C LYS A 43 19.26 6.58 55.42
N CYS A 44 19.70 7.80 55.77
CA CYS A 44 19.41 8.39 57.07
C CYS A 44 17.93 8.77 57.18
N ARG A 45 17.35 8.63 58.37
CA ARG A 45 16.02 9.16 58.67
C ARG A 45 16.02 10.68 58.59
N ALA A 46 14.93 11.23 58.08
CA ALA A 46 14.71 12.65 57.92
C ALA A 46 13.30 13.00 58.37
N LYS A 47 13.15 14.21 58.92
CA LYS A 47 11.84 14.82 59.19
C LYS A 47 11.65 15.98 58.22
N ILE A 48 10.41 16.25 57.85
CA ILE A 48 10.07 17.44 57.08
C ILE A 48 10.29 18.64 58.02
N THR A 49 11.31 19.44 57.75
CA THR A 49 11.66 20.63 58.56
C THR A 49 10.94 21.88 58.05
N GLU A 50 10.66 21.95 56.75
CA GLU A 50 10.01 23.09 56.09
C GLU A 50 8.90 22.57 55.15
N PRO A 51 7.65 23.04 55.28
CA PRO A 51 6.59 22.73 54.34
C PRO A 51 7.00 23.10 52.90
N GLY A 52 6.73 22.22 51.93
CA GLY A 52 7.07 22.44 50.51
C GLY A 52 8.47 21.97 50.08
N TYR A 53 9.25 21.37 50.97
CA TYR A 53 10.56 20.78 50.65
C TYR A 53 10.61 19.29 50.97
N LEU A 54 11.44 18.55 50.21
CA LEU A 54 11.66 17.13 50.46
C LEU A 54 12.40 16.92 51.80
N PRO A 55 12.11 15.83 52.54
CA PRO A 55 12.75 15.60 53.82
C PRO A 55 14.25 15.31 53.65
N VAL A 56 15.09 16.05 54.39
CA VAL A 56 16.54 15.88 54.43
C VAL A 56 17.02 15.62 55.85
N CYS A 57 18.03 14.75 56.03
CA CYS A 57 18.59 14.50 57.36
C CYS A 57 19.40 15.72 57.83
N LYS A 58 19.68 15.82 59.13
CA LYS A 58 20.44 16.95 59.71
C LYS A 58 21.77 17.19 58.98
N THR A 59 22.51 16.14 58.64
CA THR A 59 23.78 16.23 57.91
C THR A 59 23.64 16.89 56.55
N HIS A 60 22.59 16.55 55.79
CA HIS A 60 22.29 17.16 54.48
C HIS A 60 21.56 18.51 54.59
N SER A 61 20.94 18.79 55.74
CA SER A 61 20.30 20.09 56.03
C SER A 61 21.35 21.17 56.33
N VAL A 62 22.42 20.83 57.05
CA VAL A 62 23.49 21.78 57.41
C VAL A 62 24.35 22.13 56.20
N THR A 63 24.57 21.20 55.28
CA THR A 63 25.30 21.43 54.03
C THR A 63 24.50 22.20 52.97
N ARG A 64 23.26 22.65 53.23
CA ARG A 64 22.51 23.57 52.34
C ARG A 64 23.24 24.86 52.02
N SER A 65 24.17 25.27 52.88
CA SER A 65 24.99 26.48 52.68
C SER A 65 26.17 26.29 51.73
N GLY A 66 26.50 25.04 51.32
CA GLY A 66 27.73 24.70 50.62
C GLY A 66 27.53 24.19 49.20
N TYR A 67 27.18 25.10 48.28
CA TYR A 67 27.41 25.07 46.83
C TYR A 67 27.09 23.85 45.93
N TRP A 68 26.58 22.71 46.41
CA TRP A 68 26.23 21.59 45.51
C TRP A 68 24.91 20.90 45.91
N GLN A 69 23.87 21.15 45.11
CA GLN A 69 22.62 20.37 44.93
C GLN A 69 21.46 20.39 45.95
N THR A 70 21.58 21.00 47.13
CA THR A 70 20.51 20.95 48.17
C THR A 70 19.53 22.13 48.20
N THR A 71 19.79 23.22 47.49
CA THR A 71 18.98 24.46 47.51
C THR A 71 17.69 24.41 46.66
N THR A 72 17.40 23.32 45.95
CA THR A 72 16.24 23.26 45.02
C THR A 72 15.44 21.96 45.06
N LEU A 73 15.42 21.26 46.20
CA LEU A 73 14.54 20.09 46.40
C LEU A 73 13.15 20.50 46.88
N ARG A 74 12.46 21.35 46.10
CA ARG A 74 11.03 21.56 46.28
C ARG A 74 10.31 20.21 46.17
N ALA A 75 9.41 19.96 47.10
CA ALA A 75 8.60 18.75 47.12
C ALA A 75 7.40 18.93 46.18
N GLY A 76 7.31 18.07 45.17
CA GLY A 76 6.07 17.75 44.47
C GLY A 76 5.44 16.49 45.07
N LYS A 77 4.19 16.22 44.67
CA LYS A 77 3.54 14.92 44.89
C LYS A 77 3.48 14.16 43.58
N CYS A 78 3.74 12.86 43.62
CA CYS A 78 3.68 12.02 42.43
C CYS A 78 2.27 12.03 41.82
N GLN A 79 2.18 12.38 40.54
CA GLN A 79 0.89 12.51 39.85
C GLN A 79 0.46 11.27 39.07
N ALA A 80 1.30 10.22 39.00
CA ALA A 80 0.93 8.96 38.36
C ALA A 80 -0.24 8.28 39.08
N ILE A 81 -1.06 7.53 38.36
CA ILE A 81 -2.15 6.72 38.92
C ILE A 81 -1.59 5.33 39.29
N GLU A 82 -1.90 4.83 40.48
CA GLU A 82 -1.52 3.48 40.91
C GLU A 82 -2.52 2.45 40.37
N ASP A 83 -2.20 1.16 40.43
CA ASP A 83 -3.08 0.08 39.94
C ASP A 83 -4.46 0.05 40.64
N CYS A 84 -4.55 0.63 41.85
CA CYS A 84 -5.80 0.82 42.58
C CYS A 84 -6.71 1.92 41.99
N GLY A 85 -6.25 2.66 40.98
CA GLY A 85 -7.00 3.74 40.32
C GLY A 85 -6.85 5.12 40.98
N ASN A 86 -6.12 5.23 42.10
CA ASN A 86 -5.87 6.50 42.81
C ASN A 86 -4.51 7.11 42.47
N ILE A 87 -4.36 8.42 42.68
CA ILE A 87 -3.10 9.13 42.43
C ILE A 87 -2.06 8.70 43.46
N CYS A 88 -0.86 8.35 43.02
CA CYS A 88 0.25 7.84 43.83
C CYS A 88 0.57 8.72 45.04
N ASN A 89 0.56 10.05 44.89
CA ASN A 89 0.77 11.07 45.92
C ASN A 89 2.11 11.03 46.69
N ARG A 90 2.96 10.01 46.48
CA ARG A 90 4.30 9.91 47.07
C ARG A 90 5.13 11.17 46.83
N LEU A 91 5.91 11.57 47.83
CA LEU A 91 6.78 12.73 47.71
C LEU A 91 7.81 12.55 46.58
N SER A 92 7.94 13.57 45.76
CA SER A 92 8.85 13.57 44.62
C SER A 92 9.51 14.93 44.45
N LYS A 93 10.55 14.99 43.63
CA LYS A 93 11.14 16.28 43.26
C LYS A 93 10.14 17.04 42.40
N ASP A 94 9.91 18.30 42.74
CA ASP A 94 9.16 19.24 41.91
C ASP A 94 9.89 19.43 40.56
N GLN A 95 9.34 18.81 39.53
CA GLN A 95 9.78 18.86 38.14
C GLN A 95 8.55 19.08 37.25
N PRO A 96 8.25 20.31 36.83
CA PRO A 96 7.18 20.55 35.86
C PRO A 96 7.51 19.91 34.48
N PRO A 97 6.51 19.45 33.70
CA PRO A 97 5.07 19.53 33.96
C PRO A 97 4.51 18.42 34.86
N PHE A 98 5.25 17.32 35.08
CA PHE A 98 4.79 16.19 35.91
C PHE A 98 5.81 15.82 36.98
N HIS A 99 5.35 15.76 38.22
CA HIS A 99 6.19 15.31 39.34
C HIS A 99 6.03 13.80 39.49
N LEU A 100 7.12 13.05 39.30
CA LEU A 100 7.11 11.58 39.39
C LEU A 100 8.04 11.12 40.52
N CYS A 101 7.56 10.21 41.37
CA CYS A 101 8.40 9.54 42.35
C CYS A 101 9.35 8.56 41.66
N LEU A 102 10.36 8.06 42.39
CA LEU A 102 11.39 7.17 41.84
C LEU A 102 10.83 5.89 41.21
N LYS A 103 9.71 5.39 41.72
CA LYS A 103 8.98 4.24 41.16
C LYS A 103 8.52 4.54 39.73
N HIS A 104 7.87 5.69 39.54
CA HIS A 104 7.25 6.07 38.26
C HIS A 104 8.19 6.81 37.30
N GLN A 105 9.34 7.33 37.76
CA GLN A 105 10.35 7.95 36.89
C GLN A 105 10.96 6.98 35.87
N ARG A 106 10.91 5.67 36.13
CA ARG A 106 11.42 4.64 35.22
C ARG A 106 10.46 4.29 34.08
N GLY A 107 9.29 4.92 34.05
CA GLY A 107 8.18 4.63 33.15
C GLY A 107 6.90 4.45 33.95
N SER A 108 5.84 5.15 33.54
CA SER A 108 4.49 5.01 34.06
C SER A 108 3.54 5.24 32.89
N ASP A 109 2.71 4.25 32.63
CA ASP A 109 1.59 4.25 31.69
C ASP A 109 0.32 4.89 32.29
N THR A 110 0.41 5.30 33.56
CA THR A 110 -0.71 5.73 34.39
C THR A 110 -0.73 7.24 34.67
N LEU A 111 0.04 8.03 33.94
CA LEU A 111 -0.03 9.49 34.06
C LEU A 111 -1.45 10.01 33.71
N PRO A 112 -1.99 10.98 34.47
CA PRO A 112 -3.29 11.56 34.19
C PRO A 112 -3.24 12.27 32.83
N CYS A 113 -4.08 11.81 31.90
CA CYS A 113 -4.21 12.45 30.61
C CYS A 113 -5.00 13.76 30.76
N HIS A 114 -4.30 14.88 30.95
CA HIS A 114 -4.94 16.20 31.07
C HIS A 114 -5.76 16.58 29.84
N LEU A 115 -5.36 16.08 28.65
CA LEU A 115 -6.14 16.25 27.44
C LEU A 115 -7.56 15.69 27.61
N LEU A 116 -7.71 14.51 28.24
CA LEU A 116 -9.02 13.88 28.44
C LEU A 116 -9.88 14.59 29.50
N ARG A 117 -9.32 15.51 30.30
CA ARG A 117 -10.09 16.35 31.23
C ARG A 117 -10.74 17.56 30.54
N LEU A 118 -10.32 17.89 29.33
CA LEU A 118 -10.95 18.94 28.55
C LEU A 118 -12.31 18.46 28.01
N PRO A 119 -13.31 19.35 27.90
CA PRO A 119 -14.51 19.10 27.11
C PRO A 119 -14.16 18.63 25.70
N THR A 120 -14.99 17.75 25.14
CA THR A 120 -14.75 17.12 23.83
C THR A 120 -14.54 18.16 22.73
N GLU A 121 -15.26 19.28 22.77
CA GLU A 121 -15.15 20.37 21.80
C GLU A 121 -13.73 20.95 21.76
N LEU A 122 -13.11 21.18 22.94
CA LEU A 122 -11.75 21.68 23.03
C LEU A 122 -10.73 20.63 22.55
N ARG A 123 -10.96 19.35 22.83
CA ARG A 123 -10.10 18.27 22.31
C ARG A 123 -10.15 18.21 20.79
N LEU A 124 -11.34 18.30 20.19
CA LEU A 124 -11.49 18.35 18.73
C LEU A 124 -10.80 19.59 18.13
N MET A 125 -10.88 20.75 18.78
CA MET A 125 -10.12 21.95 18.36
C MET A 125 -8.61 21.71 18.42
N VAL A 126 -8.10 21.08 19.48
CA VAL A 126 -6.69 20.71 19.59
C VAL A 126 -6.29 19.77 18.46
N PHE A 127 -7.09 18.74 18.15
CA PHE A 127 -6.79 17.82 17.05
C PHE A 127 -6.77 18.53 15.69
N ARG A 128 -7.72 19.45 15.42
CA ARG A 128 -7.71 20.29 14.20
C ARG A 128 -6.45 21.13 14.08
N TYR A 129 -5.95 21.66 15.19
CA TYR A 129 -4.71 22.43 15.22
C TYR A 129 -3.46 21.54 15.01
N LEU A 130 -3.48 20.31 15.51
CA LEU A 130 -2.36 19.37 15.40
C LEU A 130 -2.23 18.75 14.00
N PHE A 131 -3.34 18.56 13.29
CA PHE A 131 -3.32 18.00 11.95
C PHE A 131 -3.15 19.10 10.90
N PRO A 132 -2.37 18.87 9.82
CA PRO A 132 -2.26 19.86 8.76
C PRO A 132 -3.57 19.92 7.97
N ASP A 133 -3.96 21.10 7.50
CA ASP A 133 -5.17 21.31 6.69
C ASP A 133 -5.29 20.31 5.53
N LYS A 134 -4.14 19.98 4.93
CA LYS A 134 -4.02 19.02 3.83
C LYS A 134 -2.96 17.97 4.10
N ILE A 135 -3.32 16.71 3.93
CA ILE A 135 -2.40 15.57 4.07
C ILE A 135 -1.76 15.31 2.71
N ASN A 136 -0.57 15.87 2.50
CA ASN A 136 0.21 15.68 1.27
C ASN A 136 0.91 14.31 1.26
N PRO A 137 0.99 13.62 0.11
CA PRO A 137 1.61 12.30 0.00
C PRO A 137 3.13 12.29 0.26
N TYR A 138 3.83 13.43 0.18
CA TYR A 138 5.29 13.50 0.26
C TYR A 138 5.80 14.15 1.55
N THR A 139 5.11 15.17 2.06
CA THR A 139 5.64 16.04 3.12
C THR A 139 4.90 15.91 4.45
N SER A 140 3.60 15.59 4.42
CA SER A 140 2.77 15.53 5.63
C SER A 140 2.94 14.18 6.32
N LYS A 141 4.00 14.03 7.12
CA LYS A 141 4.03 12.98 8.14
C LYS A 141 3.03 13.37 9.23
N VAL A 142 1.77 12.99 9.06
CA VAL A 142 0.82 12.99 10.17
C VAL A 142 1.42 12.09 11.24
N ASN A 143 1.76 12.67 12.39
CA ASN A 143 2.25 11.88 13.51
C ASN A 143 1.09 11.03 14.04
N GLY A 144 0.95 9.82 13.51
CA GLY A 144 -0.06 8.86 13.92
C GLY A 144 0.10 8.39 15.37
N GLY A 145 1.17 8.77 16.08
CA GLY A 145 1.38 8.43 17.48
C GLY A 145 0.18 8.80 18.36
N ILE A 146 -0.50 9.92 18.07
CA ILE A 146 -1.70 10.34 18.81
C ILE A 146 -2.85 9.34 18.70
N LEU A 147 -2.94 8.62 17.58
CA LEU A 147 -3.95 7.59 17.34
C LEU A 147 -3.68 6.31 18.14
N HIS A 148 -2.50 6.15 18.73
CA HIS A 148 -2.14 4.96 19.50
C HIS A 148 -2.21 5.16 21.02
N VAL A 149 -2.55 6.36 21.50
CA VAL A 149 -2.48 6.69 22.94
C VAL A 149 -3.63 6.08 23.73
N ASN A 150 -4.87 6.24 23.25
CA ASN A 150 -6.07 5.85 23.98
C ASN A 150 -7.24 5.68 23.00
N SER A 151 -8.20 4.80 23.28
CA SER A 151 -9.35 4.53 22.39
C SER A 151 -10.25 5.74 22.17
N GLN A 152 -10.50 6.57 23.19
CA GLN A 152 -11.27 7.81 23.06
C GLN A 152 -10.50 8.84 22.24
N ILE A 153 -9.22 9.04 22.53
CA ILE A 153 -8.34 9.93 21.73
C ILE A 153 -8.30 9.44 20.29
N TYR A 154 -8.18 8.13 20.06
CA TYR A 154 -8.23 7.54 18.74
C TYR A 154 -9.52 7.91 18.03
N GLN A 155 -10.69 7.66 18.63
CA GLN A 155 -11.98 7.93 18.00
C GLN A 155 -12.14 9.41 17.62
N GLU A 156 -11.80 10.33 18.52
CA GLU A 156 -11.93 11.77 18.29
C GLU A 156 -10.88 12.32 17.32
N ALA A 157 -9.61 11.96 17.50
CA ALA A 157 -8.55 12.43 16.62
C ALA A 157 -8.73 11.85 15.21
N SER A 158 -9.19 10.61 15.11
CA SER A 158 -9.44 9.99 13.81
C SER A 158 -10.71 10.49 13.13
N SER A 159 -11.76 10.88 13.86
CA SER A 159 -12.91 11.56 13.25
C SER A 159 -12.48 12.90 12.65
N VAL A 160 -11.71 13.71 13.39
CA VAL A 160 -11.15 14.96 12.85
C VAL A 160 -10.28 14.68 11.62
N LEU A 161 -9.27 13.82 11.76
CA LEU A 161 -8.30 13.53 10.69
C LEU A 161 -8.98 13.02 9.42
N TYR A 162 -9.90 12.06 9.50
CA TYR A 162 -10.47 11.41 8.33
C TYR A 162 -11.75 12.06 7.79
N ASP A 163 -12.58 12.68 8.65
CA ASP A 163 -13.83 13.31 8.23
C ASP A 163 -13.66 14.78 7.82
N GLU A 164 -12.72 15.50 8.42
CA GLU A 164 -12.58 16.95 8.22
C GLU A 164 -11.43 17.34 7.28
N HIS A 165 -10.29 16.66 7.33
CA HIS A 165 -9.12 17.03 6.52
C HIS A 165 -9.14 16.40 5.13
N CYS A 166 -8.48 17.09 4.18
CA CYS A 166 -8.35 16.63 2.80
C CYS A 166 -7.06 15.81 2.62
N PHE A 167 -7.19 14.64 2.00
CA PHE A 167 -6.06 13.79 1.65
C PHE A 167 -5.72 13.97 0.18
N GLU A 168 -4.45 14.21 -0.12
CA GLU A 168 -3.95 14.19 -1.48
C GLU A 168 -3.47 12.79 -1.86
N VAL A 169 -3.84 12.35 -3.05
CA VAL A 169 -3.31 11.15 -3.69
C VAL A 169 -2.73 11.50 -5.03
N THR A 170 -1.50 11.03 -5.27
CA THR A 170 -0.90 11.10 -6.60
C THR A 170 -0.95 9.73 -7.25
N VAL A 171 -1.57 9.65 -8.43
CA VAL A 171 -1.61 8.42 -9.24
C VAL A 171 -0.80 8.64 -10.51
N ASN A 172 0.19 7.79 -10.69
CA ASN A 172 0.98 7.67 -11.91
C ASN A 172 0.67 6.34 -12.60
N ASP A 173 1.33 6.07 -13.72
CA ASP A 173 1.25 4.80 -14.43
C ASP A 173 1.76 3.65 -13.56
N ASN A 174 2.92 3.86 -12.92
CA ASN A 174 3.59 2.81 -12.16
C ASN A 174 3.45 2.93 -10.64
N SER A 175 2.82 3.99 -10.12
CA SER A 175 2.75 4.21 -8.67
C SER A 175 1.48 4.91 -8.18
N ILE A 176 1.15 4.67 -6.92
CA ILE A 176 0.11 5.41 -6.17
C ILE A 176 0.76 5.89 -4.87
N HIS A 177 0.63 7.18 -4.57
CA HIS A 177 1.15 7.78 -3.34
C HIS A 177 0.00 8.27 -2.47
N LEU A 178 -0.04 7.82 -1.21
CA LEU A 178 -1.08 8.18 -0.23
C LEU A 178 -0.46 8.15 1.18
N GLN A 179 -0.66 9.22 1.97
CA GLN A 179 -0.27 9.29 3.40
C GLN A 179 1.23 8.97 3.67
N GLY A 180 2.15 9.49 2.86
CA GLY A 180 3.59 9.19 3.03
C GLY A 180 3.99 7.76 2.64
N LYS A 181 3.02 6.93 2.20
CA LYS A 181 3.25 5.60 1.66
C LYS A 181 3.12 5.66 0.15
N HIS A 182 3.78 4.72 -0.52
CA HIS A 182 3.65 4.54 -1.95
C HIS A 182 3.56 3.07 -2.29
N TRP A 183 2.69 2.77 -3.24
CA TRP A 183 2.65 1.50 -3.94
C TRP A 183 3.33 1.71 -5.28
N THR A 184 4.19 0.77 -5.67
CA THR A 184 4.76 0.70 -7.01
C THR A 184 4.37 -0.63 -7.63
N ARG A 185 3.99 -0.61 -8.90
CA ARG A 185 3.65 -1.80 -9.66
C ARG A 185 4.88 -2.69 -9.87
N GLU A 186 6.05 -2.09 -10.01
CA GLU A 186 7.34 -2.79 -10.07
C GLU A 186 8.14 -2.51 -8.78
N PRO A 187 7.97 -3.34 -7.74
CA PRO A 187 8.68 -3.16 -6.49
C PRO A 187 10.17 -3.45 -6.66
N ASN A 188 11.01 -2.57 -6.13
CA ASN A 188 12.47 -2.69 -6.21
C ASN A 188 13.08 -3.42 -5.00
N THR A 189 12.34 -3.53 -3.90
CA THR A 189 12.79 -4.16 -2.65
C THR A 189 11.71 -5.07 -2.12
N ARG A 190 12.14 -6.12 -1.40
CA ARG A 190 11.19 -6.98 -0.70
C ARG A 190 10.60 -6.26 0.49
N ASN A 191 9.28 -6.29 0.62
CA ASN A 191 8.63 -5.75 1.82
C ASN A 191 8.57 -6.83 2.91
N LYS A 192 8.43 -6.42 4.18
CA LYS A 192 8.44 -7.35 5.33
C LYS A 192 7.35 -8.42 5.30
N ALA A 193 6.28 -8.19 4.54
CA ALA A 193 5.10 -9.05 4.48
C ALA A 193 5.03 -9.89 3.19
N ASP A 194 6.03 -9.78 2.32
CA ASP A 194 6.04 -10.29 0.94
C ASP A 194 4.74 -10.08 0.14
N SER A 195 3.99 -9.02 0.46
CA SER A 195 2.69 -8.70 -0.15
C SER A 195 2.72 -7.34 -0.83
N TYR A 196 2.76 -7.34 -2.15
CA TYR A 196 2.82 -6.12 -2.98
C TYR A 196 1.43 -5.63 -3.42
N THR A 197 0.40 -6.09 -2.71
CA THR A 197 -0.97 -5.60 -2.88
C THR A 197 -1.05 -4.13 -2.46
N VAL A 198 -1.95 -3.38 -3.11
CA VAL A 198 -2.13 -1.95 -2.83
C VAL A 198 -2.56 -1.73 -1.38
N GLY A 199 -3.46 -2.57 -0.86
CA GLY A 199 -3.93 -2.52 0.53
C GLY A 199 -2.82 -2.71 1.56
N ALA A 200 -1.91 -3.66 1.32
CA ALA A 200 -0.76 -3.89 2.20
C ALA A 200 0.24 -2.72 2.19
N MET A 201 0.50 -2.13 1.01
CA MET A 201 1.47 -1.03 0.87
C MET A 201 0.92 0.34 1.30
N LEU A 202 -0.37 0.61 1.11
CA LEU A 202 -0.99 1.92 1.36
C LEU A 202 -1.91 1.99 2.59
N CYS A 203 -1.99 0.93 3.41
CA CYS A 203 -2.85 0.88 4.60
C CYS A 203 -4.34 0.99 4.27
N GLN A 204 -4.92 -0.10 3.77
CA GLN A 204 -6.34 -0.20 3.44
C GLN A 204 -7.31 0.34 4.52
N PRO A 205 -7.15 0.01 5.82
CA PRO A 205 -8.07 0.52 6.84
C PRO A 205 -8.03 2.03 7.02
N GLY A 206 -6.87 2.67 6.79
CA GLY A 206 -6.75 4.13 6.84
C GLY A 206 -7.37 4.79 5.61
N ALA A 207 -7.15 4.21 4.43
CA ALA A 207 -7.68 4.73 3.17
C ALA A 207 -9.22 4.72 3.15
N ALA A 208 -9.86 3.64 3.61
CA ALA A 208 -11.32 3.49 3.63
C ALA A 208 -12.05 4.49 4.55
N ARG A 209 -11.32 5.15 5.45
CA ARG A 209 -11.88 6.16 6.38
C ARG A 209 -11.91 7.56 5.78
N ILE A 210 -11.11 7.82 4.74
CA ILE A 210 -10.98 9.14 4.13
C ILE A 210 -12.35 9.62 3.60
N ARG A 211 -12.75 10.85 3.96
CA ARG A 211 -13.99 11.47 3.46
C ARG A 211 -13.78 12.58 2.43
N LYS A 212 -12.60 13.20 2.42
CA LYS A 212 -12.25 14.27 1.47
C LYS A 212 -10.96 13.89 0.77
N LEU A 213 -11.05 13.64 -0.53
CA LEU A 213 -9.93 13.14 -1.33
C LEU A 213 -9.68 14.04 -2.54
N ASP A 214 -8.43 14.45 -2.68
CA ASP A 214 -7.92 15.17 -3.84
C ASP A 214 -7.00 14.24 -4.63
N ILE A 215 -7.43 13.81 -5.82
CA ILE A 215 -6.65 12.91 -6.67
C ILE A 215 -5.95 13.75 -7.76
N SER A 216 -4.63 13.71 -7.76
CA SER A 216 -3.78 14.21 -8.85
C SER A 216 -3.37 13.06 -9.76
N ILE A 217 -3.69 13.15 -11.05
CA ILE A 217 -3.38 12.10 -12.02
C ILE A 217 -2.56 12.72 -13.14
N MET A 218 -1.41 12.15 -13.47
CA MET A 218 -0.55 12.65 -14.55
C MET A 218 -0.52 11.70 -15.73
N ILE A 219 -1.35 11.95 -16.74
CA ILE A 219 -1.51 11.12 -17.94
C ILE A 219 -0.50 11.57 -19.02
N GLY A 220 0.06 10.63 -19.76
CA GLY A 220 0.96 10.92 -20.90
C GLY A 220 2.41 11.17 -20.48
N GLY A 221 2.82 10.64 -19.33
CA GLY A 221 4.23 10.60 -18.94
C GLY A 221 5.10 9.94 -20.01
N LYS A 222 6.35 10.37 -20.13
CA LYS A 222 7.33 9.76 -21.05
C LYS A 222 7.87 8.46 -20.46
N SER A 223 7.02 7.47 -20.28
CA SER A 223 7.46 6.13 -19.93
C SER A 223 8.03 5.47 -21.18
N ARG A 224 9.16 4.79 -21.04
CA ARG A 224 9.73 4.04 -22.16
C ARG A 224 8.85 2.83 -22.40
N ALA A 225 8.27 2.73 -23.59
CA ALA A 225 7.53 1.55 -24.00
C ALA A 225 8.44 0.32 -23.87
N PRO A 226 7.98 -0.77 -23.23
CA PRO A 226 8.65 -2.05 -23.31
C PRO A 226 8.79 -2.47 -24.77
N LYS A 227 9.88 -3.15 -25.14
CA LYS A 227 10.18 -3.50 -26.55
C LYS A 227 9.10 -4.36 -27.20
N CYS A 228 8.33 -5.10 -26.40
CA CYS A 228 7.22 -5.92 -26.88
C CYS A 228 5.94 -5.12 -27.22
N ILE A 229 5.83 -3.88 -26.75
CA ILE A 229 4.72 -2.97 -27.00
C ILE A 229 5.01 -2.17 -28.28
N GLY A 230 4.00 -1.98 -29.14
CA GLY A 230 4.14 -1.41 -30.49
C GLY A 230 4.14 -2.46 -31.60
N SER A 231 4.20 -3.74 -31.25
CA SER A 231 4.04 -4.86 -32.18
C SER A 231 2.66 -5.49 -32.07
N ARG A 232 2.15 -6.08 -33.16
CA ARG A 232 0.92 -6.89 -33.17
C ARG A 232 -0.35 -6.18 -32.63
N GLY A 233 -0.48 -4.88 -32.93
CA GLY A 233 -1.71 -4.13 -32.69
C GLY A 233 -1.84 -3.43 -31.33
N ILE A 234 -0.90 -3.63 -30.39
CA ILE A 234 -0.87 -2.84 -29.14
C ILE A 234 -0.05 -1.59 -29.37
N THR A 235 -0.69 -0.42 -29.33
CA THR A 235 0.03 0.86 -29.41
C THR A 235 0.62 1.22 -28.05
N HIS A 236 1.70 1.99 -28.02
CA HIS A 236 2.29 2.47 -26.76
C HIS A 236 1.30 3.32 -25.95
N GLU A 237 0.49 4.10 -26.65
CA GLU A 237 -0.57 4.90 -26.05
C GLU A 237 -1.63 4.04 -25.36
N ASP A 238 -2.12 3.01 -26.05
CA ASP A 238 -3.08 2.04 -25.52
C ASP A 238 -2.52 1.39 -24.24
N TYR A 239 -1.28 0.90 -24.31
CA TYR A 239 -0.57 0.34 -23.17
C TYR A 239 -0.53 1.29 -21.96
N ASN A 240 -0.12 2.55 -22.17
CA ASN A 240 -0.04 3.53 -21.08
C ASN A 240 -1.43 3.82 -20.49
N LEU A 241 -2.46 4.00 -21.33
CA LEU A 241 -3.82 4.29 -20.87
C LEU A 241 -4.39 3.17 -19.99
N TYR A 242 -4.21 1.91 -20.40
CA TYR A 242 -4.65 0.76 -19.58
C TYR A 242 -3.87 0.66 -18.27
N ILE A 243 -2.59 1.04 -18.24
CA ILE A 243 -1.81 1.08 -17.00
C ILE A 243 -2.31 2.16 -16.05
N TYR A 244 -2.51 3.39 -16.53
CA TYR A 244 -3.07 4.48 -15.72
C TYR A 244 -4.44 4.10 -15.17
N ARG A 245 -5.33 3.60 -16.04
CA ARG A 245 -6.67 3.14 -15.68
C ARG A 245 -6.63 2.04 -14.61
N ASP A 246 -5.71 1.10 -14.73
CA ASP A 246 -5.50 0.05 -13.72
C ASP A 246 -5.01 0.60 -12.38
N SER A 247 -4.10 1.58 -12.38
CA SER A 247 -3.66 2.27 -11.16
C SER A 247 -4.81 3.04 -10.49
N VAL A 248 -5.66 3.71 -11.27
CA VAL A 248 -6.87 4.37 -10.75
C VAL A 248 -7.85 3.33 -10.20
N ARG A 249 -8.08 2.21 -10.88
CA ARG A 249 -8.94 1.13 -10.38
C ARG A 249 -8.44 0.56 -9.06
N LYS A 250 -7.13 0.37 -8.90
CA LYS A 250 -6.54 -0.09 -7.64
C LYS A 250 -6.71 0.90 -6.50
N LEU A 251 -6.65 2.19 -6.78
CA LEU A 251 -6.99 3.23 -5.81
C LEU A 251 -8.47 3.11 -5.40
N VAL A 252 -9.37 2.89 -6.36
CA VAL A 252 -10.79 2.67 -6.07
C VAL A 252 -11.00 1.41 -5.22
N GLU A 253 -10.40 0.28 -5.60
CA GLU A 253 -10.44 -0.96 -4.83
C GLU A 253 -9.92 -0.76 -3.39
N LEU A 254 -8.81 -0.03 -3.23
CA LEU A 254 -8.26 0.34 -1.92
C LEU A 254 -9.28 1.11 -1.05
N LEU A 255 -10.08 1.98 -1.67
CA LEU A 255 -11.09 2.79 -0.98
C LEU A 255 -12.39 2.01 -0.69
N THR A 256 -12.71 0.98 -1.48
CA THR A 256 -13.99 0.25 -1.39
C THR A 256 -13.91 -1.09 -0.66
N GLU A 257 -12.79 -1.82 -0.72
CA GLU A 257 -12.70 -3.22 -0.27
C GLU A 257 -12.84 -3.44 1.25
N SER A 258 -12.74 -2.40 2.09
CA SER A 258 -12.69 -2.57 3.55
C SER A 258 -14.03 -2.58 4.28
N SER A 259 -15.17 -2.50 3.58
CA SER A 259 -16.47 -2.32 4.24
C SER A 259 -17.44 -3.47 4.01
N PRO A 260 -17.35 -4.56 4.80
CA PRO A 260 -18.38 -5.59 4.83
C PRO A 260 -19.65 -5.14 5.57
N SER A 261 -19.67 -3.95 6.18
CA SER A 261 -20.84 -3.38 6.87
C SER A 261 -21.39 -2.19 6.07
N GLU A 262 -22.71 -2.19 5.86
CA GLU A 262 -23.48 -1.24 5.05
C GLU A 262 -23.43 0.23 5.53
N SER A 263 -22.68 0.54 6.60
CA SER A 263 -22.73 1.82 7.30
C SER A 263 -21.49 2.71 7.18
N LEU A 264 -20.43 2.31 6.46
CA LEU A 264 -19.27 3.20 6.34
C LEU A 264 -19.56 4.35 5.38
N ALA A 265 -19.62 5.55 5.96
CA ALA A 265 -19.93 6.80 5.29
C ALA A 265 -19.15 6.95 3.99
N ALA A 266 -19.88 7.20 2.90
CA ALA A 266 -19.31 7.40 1.59
C ALA A 266 -18.31 8.58 1.55
N LEU A 267 -17.42 8.56 0.57
CA LEU A 267 -16.52 9.67 0.27
C LEU A 267 -17.35 10.94 0.04
N LYS A 268 -17.27 11.93 0.93
CA LYS A 268 -18.08 13.15 0.88
C LYS A 268 -17.66 14.07 -0.26
N THR A 269 -16.35 14.25 -0.42
CA THR A 269 -15.76 15.17 -1.40
C THR A 269 -14.67 14.48 -2.20
N LEU A 270 -14.75 14.59 -3.52
CA LEU A 270 -13.75 14.09 -4.46
C LEU A 270 -13.34 15.18 -5.45
N THR A 271 -12.11 15.65 -5.34
CA THR A 271 -11.52 16.55 -6.34
C THR A 271 -10.63 15.72 -7.23
N VAL A 272 -10.77 15.85 -8.55
CA VAL A 272 -9.88 15.17 -9.50
C VAL A 272 -9.16 16.21 -10.33
N MET A 273 -7.84 16.23 -10.21
CA MET A 273 -6.92 17.13 -10.88
C MET A 273 -6.09 16.36 -11.91
N PRO A 274 -6.66 16.06 -13.08
CA PRO A 274 -5.87 15.45 -14.13
C PRO A 274 -4.93 16.48 -14.75
N SER A 275 -3.72 16.03 -15.01
CA SER A 275 -2.72 16.72 -15.81
C SER A 275 -2.37 15.83 -17.00
N ILE A 276 -2.39 16.41 -18.19
CA ILE A 276 -2.03 15.72 -19.42
C ILE A 276 -0.69 16.28 -19.85
N SER A 277 0.31 15.41 -19.90
CA SER A 277 1.62 15.73 -20.44
C SER A 277 1.55 15.84 -21.96
N LEU A 278 2.24 16.84 -22.51
CA LEU A 278 2.25 17.16 -23.96
C LEU A 278 2.97 16.09 -24.82
N GLY A 279 3.39 14.97 -24.22
CA GLY A 279 4.20 13.94 -24.88
C GLY A 279 3.53 13.26 -26.08
N HIS A 280 2.19 13.24 -26.16
CA HIS A 280 1.47 12.47 -27.18
C HIS A 280 0.84 13.30 -28.32
N ARG A 281 1.09 14.63 -28.37
CA ARG A 281 0.51 15.54 -29.39
C ARG A 281 -1.01 15.34 -29.61
N TRP A 282 -1.73 15.00 -28.53
CA TRP A 282 -3.16 14.76 -28.61
C TRP A 282 -3.91 16.02 -29.01
N THR A 283 -4.91 15.84 -29.88
CA THR A 283 -5.96 16.85 -30.05
C THR A 283 -6.76 17.00 -28.76
N TYR A 284 -7.53 18.08 -28.62
CA TYR A 284 -8.37 18.28 -27.44
C TYR A 284 -9.36 17.13 -27.23
N ASP A 285 -9.94 16.59 -28.31
CA ASP A 285 -10.87 15.47 -28.25
C ASP A 285 -10.17 14.17 -27.84
N GLU A 286 -8.95 13.93 -28.33
CA GLU A 286 -8.14 12.78 -27.92
C GLU A 286 -7.74 12.82 -26.45
N ALA A 287 -7.30 13.99 -25.98
CA ALA A 287 -6.94 14.22 -24.58
C ALA A 287 -8.16 14.02 -23.66
N ALA A 288 -9.33 14.48 -24.10
CA ALA A 288 -10.60 14.23 -23.44
C ALA A 288 -10.91 12.73 -23.34
N VAL A 289 -10.75 11.98 -24.43
CA VAL A 289 -10.98 10.54 -24.49
C VAL A 289 -10.04 9.76 -23.57
N ALA A 290 -8.75 10.07 -23.63
CA ALA A 290 -7.75 9.52 -22.72
C ALA A 290 -8.13 9.76 -21.25
N LEU A 291 -8.57 10.98 -20.93
CA LEU A 291 -8.95 11.34 -19.58
C LEU A 291 -10.14 10.52 -19.08
N PHE A 292 -11.22 10.47 -19.87
CA PHE A 292 -12.39 9.65 -19.52
C PHE A 292 -12.04 8.19 -19.35
N PHE A 293 -11.25 7.65 -20.27
CA PHE A 293 -10.81 6.26 -20.22
C PHE A 293 -10.10 5.96 -18.89
N VAL A 294 -9.18 6.81 -18.47
CA VAL A 294 -8.42 6.62 -17.22
C VAL A 294 -9.28 6.86 -15.96
N LEU A 295 -10.20 7.82 -16.00
CA LEU A 295 -10.99 8.21 -14.83
C LEU A 295 -12.25 7.39 -14.59
N GLU A 296 -12.74 6.63 -15.57
CA GLU A 296 -13.99 5.89 -15.42
C GLU A 296 -14.05 4.96 -14.19
N PRO A 297 -12.96 4.31 -13.71
CA PRO A 297 -13.06 3.49 -12.49
C PRO A 297 -13.50 4.28 -11.26
N LEU A 298 -13.27 5.61 -11.21
CA LEU A 298 -13.73 6.46 -10.11
C LEU A 298 -15.26 6.54 -10.00
N GLN A 299 -16.00 6.16 -11.05
CA GLN A 299 -17.48 6.10 -11.02
C GLN A 299 -18.01 5.06 -10.02
N ALA A 300 -17.21 4.07 -9.64
CA ALA A 300 -17.57 3.10 -8.60
C ALA A 300 -17.50 3.70 -7.17
N LEU A 301 -16.96 4.90 -6.99
CA LEU A 301 -17.00 5.60 -5.71
C LEU A 301 -18.38 6.23 -5.51
N HIS A 302 -19.20 5.61 -4.65
CA HIS A 302 -20.51 6.15 -4.30
C HIS A 302 -20.42 7.36 -3.35
N GLY A 303 -21.49 8.16 -3.30
CA GLY A 303 -21.69 9.25 -2.34
C GLY A 303 -20.81 10.49 -2.52
N VAL A 304 -20.11 10.60 -3.65
CA VAL A 304 -19.39 11.81 -4.05
C VAL A 304 -20.38 12.96 -4.25
N GLN A 305 -20.46 13.88 -3.29
CA GLN A 305 -21.39 15.01 -3.36
C GLN A 305 -20.92 16.10 -4.32
N GLN A 306 -19.60 16.21 -4.50
CA GLN A 306 -18.99 17.26 -5.30
C GLN A 306 -17.79 16.70 -6.07
N LEU A 307 -17.87 16.79 -7.40
CA LEU A 307 -16.74 16.62 -8.30
C LEU A 307 -16.27 17.98 -8.83
N GLN A 308 -15.05 18.34 -8.48
CA GLN A 308 -14.37 19.50 -9.05
C GLN A 308 -13.36 19.05 -10.11
N THR A 309 -13.56 19.51 -11.34
CA THR A 309 -12.58 19.42 -12.44
C THR A 309 -12.24 20.83 -12.90
N ARG A 310 -11.02 21.03 -13.41
CA ARG A 310 -10.60 22.35 -13.95
C ARG A 310 -11.52 22.78 -15.09
N LYS A 311 -11.77 24.10 -15.21
CA LYS A 311 -12.65 24.72 -16.23
C LYS A 311 -12.37 24.29 -17.68
N ILE A 312 -11.15 23.85 -17.99
CA ILE A 312 -10.76 23.39 -19.33
C ILE A 312 -11.60 22.19 -19.80
N TYR A 313 -12.16 21.42 -18.86
CA TYR A 313 -12.91 20.20 -19.15
C TYR A 313 -14.41 20.34 -18.89
N THR A 314 -15.01 21.54 -18.90
CA THR A 314 -16.44 21.71 -18.59
C THR A 314 -17.37 20.87 -19.47
N LYS A 315 -17.09 20.75 -20.76
CA LYS A 315 -17.88 19.91 -21.68
C LYS A 315 -17.77 18.42 -21.32
N LEU A 316 -16.57 17.96 -20.99
CA LEU A 316 -16.33 16.60 -20.50
C LEU A 316 -16.98 16.37 -19.15
N ARG A 317 -16.85 17.33 -18.23
CA ARG A 317 -17.49 17.29 -16.92
C ARG A 317 -18.99 17.11 -17.08
N GLN A 318 -19.61 17.85 -17.99
CA GLN A 318 -21.04 17.71 -18.25
C GLN A 318 -21.37 16.33 -18.80
N GLN A 319 -20.63 15.85 -19.81
CA GLN A 319 -20.80 14.48 -20.33
C GLN A 319 -20.59 13.39 -19.26
N TRP A 320 -19.66 13.58 -18.33
CA TRP A 320 -19.43 12.67 -17.21
C TRP A 320 -20.58 12.71 -16.21
N LEU A 321 -21.02 13.92 -15.85
CA LEU A 321 -22.15 14.12 -14.95
C LEU A 321 -23.46 13.62 -15.57
N ASP A 322 -23.65 13.78 -16.87
CA ASP A 322 -24.79 13.26 -17.61
C ASP A 322 -24.74 11.72 -17.63
N ALA A 323 -23.57 11.13 -17.91
CA ALA A 323 -23.38 9.68 -17.80
C ALA A 323 -23.61 9.14 -16.37
N LEU A 324 -23.29 9.92 -15.33
CA LEU A 324 -23.58 9.58 -13.93
C LEU A 324 -25.06 9.78 -13.55
N LYS A 325 -25.75 10.75 -14.16
CA LYS A 325 -27.18 11.04 -13.92
C LYS A 325 -28.09 10.07 -14.65
N ASP A 326 -27.71 9.66 -15.86
CA ASP A 326 -28.39 8.64 -16.67
C ASP A 326 -28.15 7.22 -16.13
N ALA A 327 -27.81 7.07 -14.84
CA ALA A 327 -27.61 5.79 -14.19
C ALA A 327 -28.87 4.88 -14.15
N GLU A 328 -30.05 5.40 -14.52
CA GLU A 328 -31.23 4.57 -14.84
C GLU A 328 -31.14 3.91 -16.24
N MET A 329 -30.40 4.49 -17.19
CA MET A 329 -30.22 3.95 -18.55
C MET A 329 -29.05 2.97 -18.69
N VAL A 330 -28.26 2.75 -17.64
CA VAL A 330 -27.09 1.86 -17.71
C VAL A 330 -27.21 0.76 -16.64
N PRO A 331 -28.01 -0.31 -16.91
CA PRO A 331 -27.86 -1.61 -16.23
C PRO A 331 -26.41 -2.12 -16.20
N PHE A 332 -25.55 -1.56 -17.06
CA PHE A 332 -24.15 -1.86 -17.28
C PHE A 332 -23.17 -1.44 -16.16
N VAL A 333 -23.46 -0.42 -15.35
CA VAL A 333 -22.58 -0.02 -14.21
C VAL A 333 -22.94 -0.77 -12.93
N LYS A 334 -24.21 -1.19 -12.79
CA LYS A 334 -24.66 -2.04 -11.67
C LYS A 334 -24.34 -3.52 -11.86
N GLN A 335 -24.03 -3.96 -13.08
CA GLN A 335 -23.61 -5.34 -13.35
C GLN A 335 -22.10 -5.42 -13.60
N ARG A 336 -21.45 -6.18 -12.72
CA ARG A 336 -20.13 -6.80 -12.85
C ARG A 336 -18.95 -5.96 -12.35
N PHE A 337 -18.72 -6.07 -11.04
CA PHE A 337 -17.39 -6.58 -10.68
C PHE A 337 -17.15 -7.83 -11.54
N PRO A 338 -16.00 -7.93 -12.24
CA PRO A 338 -15.68 -9.11 -13.04
C PRO A 338 -16.01 -10.36 -12.25
N ALA A 339 -16.54 -11.38 -12.93
CA ALA A 339 -16.70 -12.69 -12.32
C ALA A 339 -15.44 -13.00 -11.52
N ASP A 340 -15.59 -13.51 -10.29
CA ASP A 340 -14.47 -13.68 -9.35
C ASP A 340 -13.30 -14.45 -10.00
N THR A 341 -13.58 -15.25 -11.02
CA THR A 341 -12.64 -15.92 -11.92
C THR A 341 -11.68 -14.96 -12.64
N SER A 342 -12.18 -14.00 -13.44
CA SER A 342 -11.36 -13.04 -14.19
C SER A 342 -10.51 -12.18 -13.24
N ARG A 343 -11.11 -11.74 -12.13
CA ARG A 343 -10.42 -10.93 -11.13
C ARG A 343 -9.30 -11.69 -10.43
N SER A 344 -9.59 -12.91 -9.98
CA SER A 344 -8.60 -13.81 -9.39
C SER A 344 -7.49 -14.15 -10.39
N GLY A 345 -7.86 -14.44 -11.64
CA GLY A 345 -6.91 -14.76 -12.70
C GLY A 345 -5.97 -13.61 -13.04
N TYR A 346 -6.49 -12.39 -13.19
CA TYR A 346 -5.68 -11.19 -13.40
C TYR A 346 -4.75 -10.92 -12.21
N ARG A 347 -5.26 -10.97 -10.98
CA ARG A 347 -4.45 -10.80 -9.75
C ARG A 347 -3.30 -11.80 -9.68
N LYS A 348 -3.53 -13.07 -10.04
CA LYS A 348 -2.45 -14.09 -10.08
C LYS A 348 -1.36 -13.73 -11.09
N ILE A 349 -1.72 -13.28 -12.30
CA ILE A 349 -0.75 -12.86 -13.33
C ILE A 349 0.06 -11.66 -12.84
N GLU A 350 -0.61 -10.70 -12.21
CA GLU A 350 0.06 -9.51 -11.69
C GLU A 350 1.02 -9.85 -10.55
N THR A 351 0.59 -10.62 -9.55
CA THR A 351 1.45 -11.08 -8.45
C THR A 351 2.66 -11.86 -8.98
N PHE A 352 2.45 -12.74 -9.96
CA PHE A 352 3.53 -13.44 -10.64
C PHE A 352 4.49 -12.46 -11.31
N THR A 353 3.98 -11.46 -12.04
CA THR A 353 4.81 -10.47 -12.72
C THR A 353 5.65 -9.64 -11.73
N GLN A 354 5.05 -9.22 -10.61
CA GLN A 354 5.75 -8.53 -9.53
C GLN A 354 6.88 -9.38 -8.94
N LEU A 355 6.64 -10.68 -8.73
CA LEU A 355 7.66 -11.61 -8.25
C LEU A 355 8.84 -11.71 -9.23
N ILE A 356 8.58 -11.81 -10.53
CA ILE A 356 9.63 -11.85 -11.55
C ILE A 356 10.43 -10.54 -11.58
N HIS A 357 9.77 -9.38 -11.46
CA HIS A 357 10.48 -8.10 -11.39
C HIS A 357 11.40 -8.01 -10.17
N LEU A 358 10.94 -8.47 -9.00
CA LEU A 358 11.77 -8.53 -7.77
C LEU A 358 12.98 -9.46 -7.91
N GLN A 359 12.83 -10.58 -8.60
CA GLN A 359 13.97 -11.46 -8.89
C GLN A 359 14.94 -10.84 -9.91
N SER A 360 14.44 -9.97 -10.78
CA SER A 360 15.24 -9.30 -11.80
C SER A 360 16.07 -8.14 -11.25
N THR A 361 15.71 -7.59 -10.08
CA THR A 361 16.51 -6.56 -9.39
C THR A 361 17.62 -7.13 -8.51
N ALA A 362 17.68 -8.46 -8.32
CA ALA A 362 18.77 -9.10 -7.59
C ALA A 362 20.11 -8.97 -8.33
N PRO A 363 21.26 -8.88 -7.63
CA PRO A 363 22.58 -8.70 -8.26
C PRO A 363 22.94 -9.81 -9.26
N ILE A 364 22.50 -11.03 -8.96
CA ILE A 364 22.63 -12.18 -9.85
C ILE A 364 21.32 -12.27 -10.63
N ARG A 365 21.38 -11.97 -11.93
CA ARG A 365 20.21 -12.13 -12.81
C ARG A 365 19.77 -13.58 -12.76
N SER A 366 18.61 -13.82 -12.13
CA SER A 366 17.97 -15.13 -12.15
C SER A 366 17.71 -15.53 -13.60
N TRP A 367 17.99 -16.77 -13.97
CA TRP A 367 17.63 -17.33 -15.27
C TRP A 367 16.14 -17.12 -15.58
N MET A 368 15.29 -17.08 -14.55
CA MET A 368 13.85 -16.79 -14.67
C MET A 368 13.56 -15.42 -15.29
N SER A 369 14.42 -14.42 -15.03
CA SER A 369 14.26 -13.08 -15.63
C SER A 369 14.41 -13.08 -17.15
N ASN A 370 15.25 -13.98 -17.69
CA ASN A 370 15.43 -14.15 -19.12
C ASN A 370 14.24 -14.91 -19.75
N VAL A 371 13.74 -15.94 -19.06
CA VAL A 371 12.59 -16.74 -19.51
C VAL A 371 11.35 -15.87 -19.67
N PHE A 372 11.08 -15.03 -18.68
CA PHE A 372 9.91 -14.17 -18.64
C PHE A 372 10.22 -12.74 -19.07
N HIS A 373 11.21 -12.57 -19.95
CA HIS A 373 11.48 -11.25 -20.52
C HIS A 373 10.25 -10.73 -21.28
N ASN A 374 10.00 -9.43 -21.19
CA ASN A 374 8.86 -8.74 -21.78
C ASN A 374 7.47 -9.18 -21.25
N LEU A 375 7.34 -9.44 -19.95
CA LEU A 375 6.06 -9.77 -19.29
C LEU A 375 4.99 -8.68 -19.41
N GLU A 376 5.38 -7.47 -19.78
CA GLU A 376 4.48 -6.32 -19.91
C GLU A 376 3.40 -6.56 -20.96
N ARG A 377 3.68 -7.36 -22.01
CA ARG A 377 2.69 -7.71 -23.04
C ARG A 377 1.61 -8.68 -22.53
N PRO A 378 1.94 -9.86 -21.96
CA PRO A 378 0.93 -10.70 -21.31
C PRO A 378 0.14 -9.98 -20.22
N LEU A 379 0.81 -9.16 -19.41
CA LEU A 379 0.16 -8.40 -18.36
C LEU A 379 -0.79 -7.33 -18.93
N HIS A 380 -0.41 -6.64 -20.01
CA HIS A 380 -1.31 -5.73 -20.73
C HIS A 380 -2.54 -6.45 -21.27
N LEU A 381 -2.34 -7.58 -21.96
CA LEU A 381 -3.46 -8.37 -22.50
C LEU A 381 -4.36 -8.90 -21.37
N ALA A 382 -3.79 -9.22 -20.20
CA ALA A 382 -4.56 -9.60 -19.03
C ALA A 382 -5.39 -8.44 -18.48
N ARG A 383 -4.88 -7.20 -18.49
CA ARG A 383 -5.67 -6.00 -18.14
C ARG A 383 -6.84 -5.80 -19.11
N VAL A 384 -6.57 -5.89 -20.40
CA VAL A 384 -7.61 -5.77 -21.44
C VAL A 384 -8.67 -6.86 -21.27
N ALA A 385 -8.26 -8.11 -21.04
CA ALA A 385 -9.17 -9.23 -20.82
C ALA A 385 -10.01 -9.05 -19.54
N TYR A 386 -9.38 -8.61 -18.45
CA TYR A 386 -10.06 -8.30 -17.19
C TYR A 386 -11.17 -7.25 -17.37
N GLU A 387 -10.87 -6.17 -18.09
CA GLU A 387 -11.82 -5.08 -18.37
C GLU A 387 -12.98 -5.50 -19.27
N ASN A 388 -12.73 -6.43 -20.19
CA ASN A 388 -13.76 -6.97 -21.06
C ASN A 388 -14.49 -8.19 -20.46
N HIS A 389 -14.16 -8.60 -19.22
CA HIS A 389 -14.65 -9.83 -18.60
C HIS A 389 -14.44 -11.07 -19.47
N ASP A 390 -13.28 -11.15 -20.11
CA ASP A 390 -12.90 -12.25 -21.00
C ASP A 390 -12.13 -13.33 -20.23
N ASP A 391 -12.87 -14.19 -19.53
CA ASP A 391 -12.30 -15.33 -18.78
C ASP A 391 -11.48 -16.26 -19.68
N VAL A 392 -11.87 -16.41 -20.95
CA VAL A 392 -11.19 -17.27 -21.92
C VAL A 392 -9.82 -16.70 -22.26
N ALA A 393 -9.72 -15.38 -22.50
CA ALA A 393 -8.46 -14.71 -22.71
C ALA A 393 -7.55 -14.79 -21.48
N ILE A 394 -8.09 -14.58 -20.27
CA ILE A 394 -7.32 -14.75 -19.02
C ILE A 394 -6.76 -16.17 -18.89
N ALA A 395 -7.58 -17.21 -19.14
CA ALA A 395 -7.14 -18.60 -19.10
C ALA A 395 -6.08 -18.90 -20.17
N SER A 396 -6.23 -18.34 -21.38
CA SER A 396 -5.23 -18.48 -22.44
C SER A 396 -3.89 -17.84 -22.07
N ILE A 397 -3.90 -16.68 -21.39
CA ILE A 397 -2.70 -16.03 -20.88
C ILE A 397 -2.02 -16.89 -19.80
N HIS A 398 -2.79 -17.48 -18.88
CA HIS A 398 -2.26 -18.42 -17.88
C HIS A 398 -1.56 -19.62 -18.53
N GLU A 399 -2.22 -20.26 -19.50
CA GLU A 399 -1.64 -21.40 -20.21
C GLU A 399 -0.39 -21.00 -21.02
N ALA A 400 -0.35 -19.80 -21.60
CA ALA A 400 0.85 -19.31 -22.27
C ALA A 400 2.03 -19.11 -21.31
N ILE A 401 1.79 -18.53 -20.12
CA ILE A 401 2.81 -18.38 -19.07
C ILE A 401 3.31 -19.76 -18.60
N LYS A 402 2.39 -20.69 -18.35
CA LYS A 402 2.70 -22.07 -17.93
C LYS A 402 3.51 -22.83 -18.99
N LEU A 403 3.09 -22.78 -20.26
CA LEU A 403 3.82 -23.42 -21.35
C LEU A 403 5.23 -22.86 -21.50
N ARG A 404 5.39 -21.54 -21.37
CA ARG A 404 6.70 -20.90 -21.39
C ARG A 404 7.60 -21.36 -20.24
N TRP A 405 7.05 -21.46 -19.02
CA TRP A 405 7.76 -22.03 -17.88
C TRP A 405 8.21 -23.47 -18.13
N ILE A 406 7.30 -24.34 -18.56
CA ILE A 406 7.60 -25.76 -18.82
C ILE A 406 8.70 -25.89 -19.87
N ASN A 407 8.60 -25.16 -20.98
CA ASN A 407 9.60 -25.22 -22.05
C ASN A 407 10.96 -24.70 -21.57
N ALA A 408 10.98 -23.60 -20.81
CA ALA A 408 12.22 -23.07 -20.27
C ALA A 408 12.87 -24.02 -19.26
N HIS A 409 12.08 -24.65 -18.39
CA HIS A 409 12.57 -25.67 -17.47
C HIS A 409 13.15 -26.86 -18.22
N ARG A 410 12.45 -27.41 -19.23
CA ARG A 410 12.97 -28.52 -20.07
C ARG A 410 14.27 -28.14 -20.78
N GLN A 411 14.36 -26.92 -21.32
CA GLN A 411 15.58 -26.43 -21.96
C GLN A 411 16.74 -26.29 -20.95
N GLN A 412 16.45 -25.84 -19.73
CA GLN A 412 17.45 -25.78 -18.66
C GLN A 412 17.93 -27.18 -18.28
N GLN A 413 17.00 -28.13 -18.09
CA GLN A 413 17.32 -29.53 -17.79
C GLN A 413 18.19 -30.15 -18.90
N GLN A 414 17.88 -29.88 -20.17
CA GLN A 414 18.69 -30.32 -21.30
C GLN A 414 20.09 -29.70 -21.27
N SER A 415 20.21 -28.40 -20.92
CA SER A 415 21.51 -27.72 -20.81
C SER A 415 22.35 -28.28 -19.66
N LEU A 416 21.72 -28.54 -18.51
CA LEU A 416 22.37 -29.17 -17.35
C LEU A 416 22.82 -30.59 -17.69
N ARG A 417 21.99 -31.37 -18.39
CA ARG A 417 22.34 -32.69 -18.89
C ARG A 417 23.56 -32.65 -19.80
N THR A 418 23.62 -31.73 -20.78
CA THR A 418 24.80 -31.60 -21.65
C THR A 418 26.07 -31.29 -20.86
N VAL A 419 25.99 -30.44 -19.83
CA VAL A 419 27.13 -30.15 -18.95
C VAL A 419 27.51 -31.37 -18.12
N ALA A 420 26.53 -32.06 -17.54
CA ALA A 420 26.74 -33.26 -16.75
C ALA A 420 27.36 -34.41 -17.57
N ASP A 421 26.85 -34.64 -18.78
CA ASP A 421 27.41 -35.59 -19.73
C ASP A 421 28.86 -35.21 -20.08
N SER A 422 29.13 -33.91 -20.34
CA SER A 422 30.49 -33.43 -20.62
C SER A 422 31.43 -33.61 -19.42
N ILE A 423 30.95 -33.37 -18.19
CA ILE A 423 31.73 -33.64 -16.98
C ILE A 423 31.98 -35.13 -16.84
N ASN A 424 30.97 -35.99 -17.05
CA ASN A 424 31.14 -37.44 -16.95
C ASN A 424 32.20 -37.94 -17.93
N THR A 425 32.18 -37.45 -19.17
CA THR A 425 33.20 -37.79 -20.19
C THR A 425 34.62 -37.34 -19.81
N MET A 426 34.81 -36.39 -18.89
CA MET A 426 36.16 -36.02 -18.40
C MET A 426 36.74 -37.04 -17.42
N PHE A 427 35.90 -37.93 -16.86
CA PHE A 427 36.30 -38.95 -15.88
C PHE A 427 36.14 -40.38 -16.40
N GLU A 428 35.54 -40.55 -17.58
CA GLU A 428 35.66 -41.76 -18.38
C GLU A 428 37.09 -41.77 -18.94
N ASP A 429 38.04 -42.31 -18.18
CA ASP A 429 39.45 -42.40 -18.62
C ASP A 429 39.53 -43.11 -19.98
N ASP A 430 40.40 -42.61 -20.87
CA ASP A 430 40.83 -43.28 -22.11
C ASP A 430 41.66 -44.56 -21.83
N THR A 431 41.62 -45.13 -20.62
CA THR A 431 42.38 -46.31 -20.18
C THR A 431 41.79 -47.61 -20.73
N HIS A 432 41.78 -47.72 -22.05
CA HIS A 432 41.48 -48.95 -22.75
C HIS A 432 42.71 -49.82 -23.05
N GLU A 433 43.88 -49.51 -22.50
CA GLU A 433 45.09 -50.29 -22.77
C GLU A 433 45.71 -50.86 -21.47
N GLU A 434 45.30 -52.09 -21.16
CA GLU A 434 46.15 -53.17 -20.66
C GLU A 434 46.79 -53.07 -19.26
N ALA A 435 46.03 -52.75 -18.22
CA ALA A 435 46.48 -53.02 -16.84
C ALA A 435 45.50 -53.96 -16.12
N GLU A 436 45.84 -55.24 -16.06
CA GLU A 436 45.18 -56.30 -15.25
C GLU A 436 45.42 -56.13 -13.74
N ASP A 437 45.58 -54.89 -13.23
CA ASP A 437 45.95 -54.66 -11.83
C ASP A 437 44.72 -54.33 -10.97
N GLU A 438 44.48 -55.19 -9.99
CA GLU A 438 43.30 -55.22 -9.15
C GLU A 438 43.20 -53.98 -8.24
N GLY A 439 42.10 -53.23 -8.35
CA GLY A 439 41.35 -52.89 -7.14
C GLY A 439 41.27 -51.43 -6.66
N ASP A 440 41.46 -50.41 -7.49
CA ASP A 440 41.00 -49.05 -7.15
C ASP A 440 39.95 -48.56 -8.15
N GLY A 441 38.75 -49.15 -8.06
CA GLY A 441 37.59 -48.78 -8.88
C GLY A 441 37.09 -47.40 -8.49
N ARG A 442 37.72 -46.37 -9.07
CA ARG A 442 37.36 -44.98 -8.83
C ARG A 442 35.96 -44.72 -9.37
N LEU A 443 34.99 -44.59 -8.45
CA LEU A 443 33.60 -44.29 -8.80
C LEU A 443 33.51 -42.97 -9.57
N THR A 444 32.75 -42.97 -10.65
CA THR A 444 32.48 -41.79 -11.48
C THR A 444 31.62 -40.77 -10.70
N PRO A 445 31.68 -39.47 -11.04
CA PRO A 445 30.83 -38.46 -10.40
C PRO A 445 29.33 -38.79 -10.47
N ARG A 446 28.90 -39.45 -11.56
CA ARG A 446 27.52 -39.90 -11.74
C ARG A 446 27.11 -40.99 -10.75
N GLU A 447 28.01 -41.92 -10.42
CA GLU A 447 27.76 -42.96 -9.42
C GLU A 447 27.76 -42.40 -8.00
N LEU A 448 28.60 -41.39 -7.74
CA LEU A 448 28.67 -40.71 -6.44
C LEU A 448 27.48 -39.77 -6.18
N PHE A 449 26.95 -39.13 -7.23
CA PHE A 449 25.90 -38.10 -7.13
C PHE A 449 24.80 -38.28 -8.19
N PRO A 450 24.03 -39.38 -8.17
CA PRO A 450 23.05 -39.68 -9.21
C PRO A 450 21.98 -38.59 -9.36
N ASP A 451 21.57 -37.93 -8.27
CA ASP A 451 20.59 -36.84 -8.28
C ASP A 451 21.05 -35.58 -9.04
N ALA A 452 22.36 -35.38 -9.17
CA ALA A 452 22.95 -34.27 -9.92
C ALA A 452 23.22 -34.58 -11.40
N PHE A 453 23.16 -35.87 -11.80
CA PHE A 453 23.51 -36.35 -13.14
C PHE A 453 22.35 -37.06 -13.86
N GLU A 454 21.26 -37.40 -13.16
CA GLU A 454 20.06 -37.99 -13.76
C GLU A 454 19.04 -36.92 -14.16
N PHE A 455 18.89 -36.74 -15.48
CA PHE A 455 17.96 -35.79 -16.08
C PHE A 455 16.91 -36.50 -16.92
N GLU A 456 15.63 -36.18 -16.72
CA GLU A 456 14.55 -36.74 -17.54
C GLU A 456 14.70 -36.30 -19.02
N ALA A 457 14.67 -37.25 -19.94
CA ALA A 457 14.74 -37.00 -21.38
C ALA A 457 13.39 -36.47 -21.90
N ILE A 458 13.06 -35.20 -21.59
CA ILE A 458 11.79 -34.60 -21.96
C ILE A 458 12.00 -33.50 -22.98
N GLU A 459 11.57 -33.76 -24.21
CA GLU A 459 11.58 -32.76 -25.29
C GLU A 459 10.66 -31.57 -24.96
N PRO A 460 11.02 -30.33 -25.35
CA PRO A 460 10.13 -29.17 -25.23
C PRO A 460 8.77 -29.41 -25.90
N LEU A 461 7.67 -28.91 -25.32
CA LEU A 461 6.31 -29.12 -25.85
C LEU A 461 6.09 -28.45 -27.22
N LYS A 462 6.92 -27.46 -27.55
CA LYS A 462 6.92 -26.70 -28.81
C LYS A 462 8.36 -26.39 -29.19
N GLN A 463 8.60 -26.05 -30.46
CA GLN A 463 9.94 -25.71 -30.96
C GLN A 463 10.67 -24.77 -30.00
N PRO A 464 11.97 -25.03 -29.71
CA PRO A 464 12.74 -24.25 -28.75
C PRO A 464 12.78 -22.79 -29.19
N TYR A 465 12.55 -21.88 -28.25
CA TYR A 465 12.61 -20.45 -28.52
C TYR A 465 14.04 -20.09 -28.87
N THR A 466 14.25 -19.59 -30.08
CA THR A 466 15.50 -18.89 -30.38
C THR A 466 15.57 -17.65 -29.49
N ALA A 467 16.78 -17.26 -29.05
CA ALA A 467 16.96 -16.09 -28.18
C ALA A 467 16.28 -14.82 -28.74
N SER A 468 16.18 -14.70 -30.07
CA SER A 468 15.49 -13.62 -30.78
C SER A 468 13.95 -13.63 -30.63
N GLN A 469 13.33 -14.78 -30.37
CA GLN A 469 11.87 -14.95 -30.25
C GLN A 469 11.35 -14.81 -28.82
N THR A 470 12.23 -14.79 -27.82
CA THR A 470 11.86 -14.64 -26.39
C THR A 470 10.96 -13.42 -26.14
N ASN A 471 11.18 -12.33 -26.87
CA ASN A 471 10.41 -11.08 -26.79
C ASN A 471 8.98 -11.18 -27.36
N MET A 472 8.70 -12.20 -28.16
CA MET A 472 7.51 -12.24 -29.01
C MET A 472 6.33 -13.00 -28.42
N TRP A 473 6.49 -13.67 -27.27
CA TRP A 473 5.43 -14.46 -26.62
C TRP A 473 4.58 -15.22 -27.64
N THR A 474 5.23 -16.05 -28.46
CA THR A 474 4.60 -16.77 -29.59
C THR A 474 3.52 -17.76 -29.17
N GLU A 475 3.58 -18.21 -27.92
CA GLU A 475 2.58 -19.03 -27.24
C GLU A 475 1.27 -18.27 -27.04
N LEU A 476 1.37 -16.94 -26.94
CA LEU A 476 0.26 -16.04 -26.73
C LEU A 476 -0.38 -15.70 -28.08
N LYS A 477 -1.36 -16.52 -28.46
CA LYS A 477 -2.23 -16.30 -29.62
C LYS A 477 -3.45 -15.44 -29.31
N VAL A 478 -3.43 -14.73 -28.17
CA VAL A 478 -4.55 -13.88 -27.75
C VAL A 478 -4.63 -12.70 -28.69
N GLU A 479 -5.43 -12.87 -29.73
CA GLU A 479 -6.02 -11.75 -30.44
C GLU A 479 -7.14 -11.19 -29.59
N ASP A 480 -7.38 -9.90 -29.75
CA ASP A 480 -8.56 -9.26 -29.22
C ASP A 480 -9.81 -10.02 -29.69
N THR A 481 -10.54 -10.63 -28.75
CA THR A 481 -11.73 -11.43 -29.02
C THR A 481 -12.91 -10.59 -29.51
N THR A 482 -12.79 -9.26 -29.43
CA THR A 482 -13.80 -8.35 -29.90
C THR A 482 -13.82 -8.33 -31.43
N PRO A 483 -14.99 -8.57 -32.06
CA PRO A 483 -15.08 -8.61 -33.51
C PRO A 483 -14.62 -7.31 -34.17
N LYS A 484 -13.86 -7.43 -35.27
CA LYS A 484 -13.37 -6.27 -36.01
C LYS A 484 -14.51 -5.64 -36.81
N ARG A 485 -14.47 -4.31 -36.94
CA ARG A 485 -15.41 -3.56 -37.78
C ARG A 485 -15.32 -4.08 -39.22
N GLY A 486 -16.46 -4.41 -39.82
CA GLY A 486 -16.55 -4.91 -41.19
C GLY A 486 -16.58 -6.43 -41.33
N GLU A 487 -16.37 -7.19 -40.25
CA GLU A 487 -16.64 -8.63 -40.29
C GLU A 487 -18.15 -8.90 -40.51
N PRO A 488 -18.51 -9.96 -41.25
CA PRO A 488 -19.91 -10.33 -41.46
C PRO A 488 -20.67 -10.50 -40.15
N GLY A 489 -21.84 -9.87 -40.05
CA GLY A 489 -22.71 -9.93 -38.87
C GLY A 489 -22.25 -9.07 -37.69
N VAL A 490 -21.21 -8.24 -37.85
CA VAL A 490 -20.77 -7.29 -36.82
C VAL A 490 -21.44 -5.94 -37.03
N THR A 491 -22.18 -5.49 -36.01
CA THR A 491 -22.69 -4.11 -35.95
C THR A 491 -21.89 -3.31 -34.93
N VAL A 492 -21.42 -2.12 -35.33
CA VAL A 492 -20.71 -1.20 -34.44
C VAL A 492 -21.54 0.06 -34.27
N GLN A 493 -21.86 0.40 -33.02
CA GLN A 493 -22.57 1.60 -32.64
C GLN A 493 -21.70 2.43 -31.71
N ASP A 494 -21.28 3.62 -32.15
CA ASP A 494 -20.57 4.57 -31.30
C ASP A 494 -21.61 5.44 -30.54
N ARG A 495 -21.54 5.46 -29.21
CA ARG A 495 -22.41 6.26 -28.31
C ARG A 495 -21.55 7.13 -27.40
N GLY A 496 -21.27 8.36 -27.83
CA GLY A 496 -20.39 9.27 -27.10
C GLY A 496 -18.98 8.70 -27.03
N MET A 497 -18.54 8.32 -25.83
CA MET A 497 -17.21 7.76 -25.54
C MET A 497 -17.17 6.23 -25.63
N TRP A 498 -18.33 5.60 -25.72
CA TRP A 498 -18.48 4.17 -25.73
C TRP A 498 -18.66 3.66 -27.15
N ARG A 499 -18.09 2.51 -27.42
CA ARG A 499 -18.29 1.73 -28.62
C ARG A 499 -18.97 0.43 -28.24
N ILE A 500 -20.14 0.21 -28.82
CA ILE A 500 -20.92 -1.01 -28.63
C ILE A 500 -20.78 -1.84 -29.90
N ILE A 501 -20.21 -3.03 -29.78
CA ILE A 501 -19.99 -3.98 -30.86
C ILE A 501 -20.92 -5.16 -30.61
N ARG A 502 -21.66 -5.60 -31.61
CA ARG A 502 -22.54 -6.77 -31.50
C ARG A 502 -22.27 -7.76 -32.63
N LYS A 503 -22.27 -9.05 -32.30
CA LYS A 503 -22.08 -10.17 -33.24
C LYS A 503 -22.68 -11.43 -32.62
N GLY A 504 -23.56 -12.11 -33.35
CA GLY A 504 -24.11 -13.40 -32.92
C GLY A 504 -24.79 -13.35 -31.54
N GLY A 505 -25.53 -12.28 -31.24
CA GLY A 505 -26.23 -12.11 -29.95
C GLY A 505 -25.34 -11.71 -28.76
N LYS A 506 -24.02 -11.65 -28.93
CA LYS A 506 -23.10 -11.11 -27.92
C LYS A 506 -22.88 -9.61 -28.14
N GLU A 507 -22.74 -8.88 -27.04
CA GLU A 507 -22.46 -7.44 -27.02
C GLU A 507 -21.14 -7.19 -26.28
N TRP A 508 -20.26 -6.43 -26.89
CA TRP A 508 -19.02 -5.93 -26.31
C TRP A 508 -19.12 -4.41 -26.21
N VAL A 509 -18.89 -3.88 -25.02
CA VAL A 509 -18.93 -2.43 -24.77
C VAL A 509 -17.53 -2.00 -24.36
N ARG A 510 -17.00 -1.01 -25.07
CA ARG A 510 -15.64 -0.52 -24.86
C ARG A 510 -15.59 0.98 -24.77
N LEU A 511 -14.74 1.50 -23.90
CA LEU A 511 -14.35 2.89 -23.98
C LEU A 511 -13.41 3.06 -25.16
N MET A 512 -13.67 4.09 -25.96
CA MET A 512 -12.77 4.42 -27.06
C MET A 512 -11.42 4.88 -26.52
N THR A 513 -10.35 4.45 -27.16
CA THR A 513 -9.03 5.06 -26.96
C THR A 513 -8.80 6.18 -27.98
N PRO A 514 -7.86 7.11 -27.74
CA PRO A 514 -7.64 8.19 -28.70
C PRO A 514 -7.11 7.68 -30.05
N ALA A 515 -6.40 6.54 -30.06
CA ALA A 515 -6.03 5.84 -31.29
C ALA A 515 -7.26 5.39 -32.11
N GLU A 516 -8.30 4.88 -31.44
CA GLU A 516 -9.54 4.53 -32.10
C GLU A 516 -10.30 5.76 -32.63
N VAL A 517 -10.29 6.86 -31.88
CA VAL A 517 -10.92 8.13 -32.31
C VAL A 517 -10.27 8.63 -33.59
N ARG A 518 -8.94 8.63 -33.67
CA ARG A 518 -8.21 8.99 -34.90
C ARG A 518 -8.57 8.08 -36.07
N ARG A 519 -8.68 6.77 -35.83
CA ARG A 519 -9.09 5.83 -36.88
C ARG A 519 -10.50 6.14 -37.41
N ILE A 520 -11.46 6.42 -36.52
CA ILE A 520 -12.83 6.79 -36.92
C ILE A 520 -12.84 8.09 -37.73
N GLN A 521 -12.10 9.10 -37.27
CA GLN A 521 -12.01 10.39 -37.95
C GLN A 521 -11.41 10.24 -39.35
N ALA A 522 -10.34 9.44 -39.49
CA ALA A 522 -9.73 9.12 -40.79
C ALA A 522 -10.72 8.40 -41.71
N GLU A 523 -11.49 7.42 -41.20
CA GLU A 523 -12.51 6.71 -41.98
C GLU A 523 -13.66 7.64 -42.41
N LYS A 524 -14.09 8.56 -41.55
CA LYS A 524 -15.12 9.56 -41.88
C LYS A 524 -14.62 10.54 -42.94
N ALA A 525 -13.36 10.98 -42.84
CA ALA A 525 -12.73 11.84 -43.83
C ALA A 525 -12.64 11.14 -45.20
N ALA A 526 -12.18 9.89 -45.23
CA ALA A 526 -12.10 9.09 -46.45
C ALA A 526 -13.48 8.90 -47.12
N LYS A 527 -14.54 8.64 -46.33
CA LYS A 527 -15.92 8.54 -46.83
C LYS A 527 -16.53 9.85 -47.29
N SER A 528 -16.00 10.99 -46.85
CA SER A 528 -16.48 12.31 -47.30
C SER A 528 -15.79 12.76 -48.59
N GLN A 529 -14.69 12.11 -48.96
CA GLN A 529 -13.92 12.37 -50.19
C GLN A 529 -14.30 11.44 -51.34
N ALA A 530 -14.88 10.27 -51.04
CA ALA A 530 -15.46 9.33 -52.00
C ALA A 530 -16.93 9.68 -52.26
#